data_AF-A0A2G1X000-F1
#
_entry.id   AF-A0A2G1X000-F1
#
_cell.length_a   1.000
_cell.length_b   1.000
_cell.length_c   1.000
_cell.angle_alpha   90.00
_cell.angle_beta   90.00
_cell.angle_gamma   90.00
#
_symmetry.space_group_name_H-M   'P 1'
#
loop_
_entity.id
_entity.type
_entity.pdbx_description
1 polymer ?
#
loop_
_entity_poly.entity_id
_entity_poly.type
_entity_poly.pdbx_seq_one_letter_code
_entity_poly.pdbx_strand_id
1 'polypeptide(L)' 'MADGFDPSPERAWAAVVGGVTALLAIGSVVFPRVVYDRFLWRYFWGPVVADGEGAQCAVREAG' A
#
# COMPACT_ATOMS: atom_id res chain seq x y z
N MET A 1 -15.34 -20.01 29.92
CA MET A 1 -14.23 -20.38 29.05
C MET A 1 -14.30 -19.39 27.90
N ALA A 2 -13.39 -18.42 27.82
CA ALA A 2 -13.42 -17.48 26.71
C ALA A 2 -12.91 -18.24 25.49
N ASP A 3 -13.77 -18.47 24.51
CA ASP A 3 -13.38 -18.99 23.21
C ASP A 3 -12.47 -17.92 22.58
N GLY A 4 -11.16 -18.09 22.80
CA GLY A 4 -10.15 -17.18 22.26
C GLY A 4 -10.31 -17.13 20.75
N PHE A 5 -10.23 -15.92 20.19
CA PHE A 5 -10.29 -15.70 18.76
C PHE A 5 -9.17 -16.50 18.07
N ASP A 6 -9.51 -17.70 17.61
CA ASP A 6 -8.67 -18.58 16.79
C ASP A 6 -9.23 -18.56 15.36
N PRO A 7 -8.87 -17.56 14.54
CA PRO A 7 -9.34 -17.48 13.17
C PRO A 7 -8.72 -18.61 12.35
N SER A 8 -9.48 -19.20 11.44
CA SER A 8 -8.90 -20.09 10.42
C SER A 8 -7.75 -19.37 9.69
N PRO A 9 -6.72 -20.09 9.22
CA PRO A 9 -5.56 -19.48 8.55
C PRO A 9 -5.94 -18.51 7.43
N GLU A 10 -6.99 -18.82 6.67
CA GLU A 10 -7.51 -17.98 5.59
C GLU A 10 -8.11 -16.68 6.13
N ARG A 11 -8.88 -16.75 7.23
CA ARG A 11 -9.45 -15.56 7.88
C ARG A 11 -8.35 -14.69 8.51
N ALA A 12 -7.34 -15.31 9.12
CA ALA A 12 -6.19 -14.61 9.67
C ALA A 12 -5.42 -13.88 8.57
N TRP A 13 -5.12 -14.57 7.48
CA TRP A 13 -4.45 -13.99 6.32
C TRP A 13 -5.25 -12.83 5.72
N ALA A 14 -6.55 -13.03 5.48
CA ALA A 14 -7.41 -12.00 4.91
C ALA A 14 -7.51 -10.77 5.82
N ALA A 15 -7.58 -10.96 7.13
CA ALA A 15 -7.59 -9.86 8.09
C ALA A 15 -6.29 -9.05 8.07
N VAL A 16 -5.13 -9.73 8.01
CA VAL A 16 -3.82 -9.05 7.96
C VAL A 16 -3.63 -8.33 6.64
N VAL A 17 -3.82 -9.01 5.50
CA VAL A 17 -3.63 -8.42 4.17
C VAL A 17 -4.64 -7.29 3.95
N GLY A 18 -5.90 -7.51 4.30
CA GLY A 18 -6.96 -6.50 4.23
C GLY A 18 -6.67 -5.32 5.14
N GLY A 19 -6.21 -5.56 6.37
CA GLY A 19 -5.84 -4.52 7.33
C GLY A 19 -4.68 -3.66 6.85
N VAL A 20 -3.61 -4.26 6.33
CA VAL A 20 -2.47 -3.52 5.75
C VAL A 20 -2.91 -2.72 4.53
N THR A 21 -3.72 -3.31 3.65
CA THR A 21 -4.26 -2.62 2.47
C THR A 21 -5.11 -1.43 2.86
N ALA A 22 -6.03 -1.59 3.82
CA ALA A 22 -6.87 -0.52 4.34
C ALA A 22 -6.04 0.59 4.99
N LEU A 23 -5.02 0.23 5.77
CA LEU A 23 -4.11 1.20 6.40
C LEU A 23 -3.38 2.04 5.35
N LEU A 24 -2.84 1.41 4.30
CA LEU A 24 -2.16 2.11 3.20
C LEU A 24 -3.14 2.98 2.40
N ALA A 25 -4.35 2.50 2.13
CA ALA A 25 -5.38 3.25 1.42
C ALA A 25 -5.82 4.49 2.20
N ILE A 26 -6.20 4.32 3.48
CA ILE A 26 -6.59 5.42 4.36
C ILE A 26 -5.41 6.38 4.55
N GLY A 27 -4.22 5.86 4.80
CA GLY A 27 -2.99 6.67 4.94
C GLY A 27 -2.67 7.48 3.68
N SER A 28 -2.94 6.95 2.49
CA SER A 28 -2.77 7.68 1.23
C SER A 28 -3.74 8.85 1.08
N VAL A 29 -4.96 8.73 1.63
CA VAL A 29 -5.95 9.82 1.61
C VAL A 29 -5.66 10.86 2.69
N VAL A 30 -5.33 10.44 3.92
CA VAL A 30 -5.14 11.34 5.07
C VAL A 30 -3.74 11.99 5.05
N PHE A 31 -2.72 11.27 4.60
CA PHE A 31 -1.32 11.71 4.57
C PHE A 31 -0.67 11.45 3.20
N PRO A 32 -1.19 12.04 2.11
CA PRO A 32 -0.79 11.70 0.74
C PRO A 32 0.72 11.85 0.50
N ARG A 33 1.32 12.94 0.98
CA ARG A 33 2.77 13.20 0.80
C ARG A 33 3.68 12.18 1.48
N VAL A 34 3.20 11.54 2.54
CA VAL A 34 4.01 10.57 3.30
C VAL A 34 3.78 9.17 2.77
N VAL A 35 2.51 8.75 2.66
CA VAL A 35 2.16 7.36 2.34
C VAL A 35 2.12 7.13 0.83
N TYR A 36 1.44 7.99 0.08
CA TYR A 36 1.34 7.79 -1.36
C TYR A 36 2.61 8.26 -2.07
N ASP A 37 3.09 9.48 -1.83
CA ASP A 37 4.19 10.06 -2.63
C ASP A 37 5.55 9.46 -2.28
N ARG A 38 5.90 9.48 -1.00
CA ARG A 38 7.25 9.11 -0.55
C ARG A 38 7.43 7.60 -0.33
N PHE A 39 6.33 6.85 -0.21
CA PHE A 39 6.36 5.41 -0.03
C PHE A 39 5.81 4.65 -1.23
N LEU A 40 4.49 4.65 -1.47
CA LEU A 40 3.89 3.83 -2.54
C LEU A 40 4.39 4.22 -3.94
N TRP A 41 4.37 5.51 -4.28
CA TRP A 41 4.83 6.00 -5.57
C TRP A 41 6.34 5.79 -5.72
N ARG A 42 7.14 6.21 -4.74
CA ARG A 42 8.60 6.11 -4.82
C ARG A 42 9.11 4.68 -5.03
N TYR A 43 8.51 3.70 -4.36
CA TYR A 43 9.05 2.34 -4.33
C TYR A 43 8.26 1.31 -5.14
N PHE A 44 6.99 1.57 -5.46
CA PHE A 44 6.13 0.63 -6.19
C PHE A 44 5.67 1.20 -7.53
N TRP A 45 4.92 2.30 -7.56
CA TRP A 45 4.28 2.76 -8.80
C TRP A 45 5.18 3.55 -9.74
N GLY A 46 6.04 4.43 -9.23
CA GLY A 46 7.00 5.17 -10.04
C GLY A 46 7.88 4.25 -10.90
N PRO A 47 8.48 3.18 -10.34
CA PRO A 47 9.21 2.19 -11.14
C PRO A 47 8.38 1.51 -12.22
N VAL A 48 7.12 1.13 -11.93
CA VAL A 48 6.22 0.51 -12.93
C VAL A 48 5.90 1.48 -14.07
N VAL A 49 5.66 2.76 -13.75
CA VAL A 49 5.43 3.79 -14.77
C VAL A 49 6.69 4.04 -15.60
N ALA A 50 7.86 4.14 -14.97
CA ALA A 50 9.13 4.33 -15.68
C ALA A 50 9.38 3.19 -16.67
N ASP A 51 9.17 1.93 -16.25
CA ASP A 51 9.33 0.75 -17.11
C ASP A 51 8.35 0.77 -18.30
N GLY A 52 7.08 1.11 -18.04
CA GLY A 52 6.06 1.23 -19.09
C GLY A 52 6.38 2.29 -20.15
N GLU A 53 7.08 3.35 -19.78
CA GLU A 53 7.51 4.44 -20.67
C GLU A 53 8.94 4.23 -21.23
N GLY A 54 9.62 3.13 -20.88
CA GLY A 54 11.03 2.91 -21.23
C GLY A 54 11.99 3.97 -20.64
N ALA A 55 11.54 4.66 -19.59
CA ALA A 55 12.26 5.73 -18.93
C ALA A 55 13.12 5.20 -17.78
N GLN A 56 14.22 5.90 -17.48
CA GLN A 56 15.06 5.59 -16.32
C GLN A 56 14.51 6.19 -15.01
N CYS A 57 13.53 7.08 -15.12
CA CYS A 57 12.90 7.73 -13.98
C CYS A 57 11.44 8.06 -14.28
N ALA A 58 10.60 8.06 -13.24
CA ALA A 58 9.24 8.57 -13.30
C ALA A 58 9.14 9.80 -12.40
N VAL A 59 8.69 10.91 -12.98
CA VAL A 59 8.42 12.16 -12.25
C VAL A 59 6.94 12.22 -11.95
N ARG A 60 6.62 12.60 -10.71
CA ARG A 60 5.26 12.91 -10.31
C ARG A 60 5.15 14.38 -9.97
N GLU A 61 4.61 15.13 -10.91
CA GLU A 61 4.38 16.56 -10.75
C GLU A 61 3.11 16.77 -9.91
N ALA A 62 3.23 17.61 -8.88
CA ALA A 62 2.23 17.87 -7.83
C ALA A 62 1.94 16.69 -6.88
N GLY A 63 2.44 16.81 -5.64
CA GLY A 63 2.04 16.03 -4.48
C GLY A 63 1.10 16.79 -3.56
#